data_AF-A0A8T2NF20-F1
#
_entry.id   AF-A0A8T2NF20-F1
#
_cell.length_a   1.000
_cell.length_b   1.000
_cell.length_c   1.000
_cell.angle_alpha   90.00
_cell.angle_beta   90.00
_cell.angle_gamma   90.00
#
_symmetry.space_group_name_H-M   'P 1'
#
loop_
_entity.id
_entity.type
_entity.pdbx_description
1 polymer ?
#
loop_
_entity_poly.entity_id
_entity_poly.type
_entity_poly.pdbx_seq_one_letter_code
_entity_poly.pdbx_strand_id
1 'polypeptide(L)'
;MSLPRQLRDESDFDQLPDDIPISATVADIEEKKGFIVYYQFVIEVKTKGGSKYFIYRRYRQFFALHQTLELKFSSETQTGSYSFTLPTLPGKVFMGKKQEIAENRIPELNNYMKTLLCLPTYVLLEDVVRMFFYQSELDSKQENRQDQTRPTVFPQS
;
A
#
# COMPACT_ATOMS: atom_id res chain seq x y z
N MET A 1 1.55 -3.92 26.93
CA MET A 1 1.54 -5.26 26.31
C MET A 1 2.13 -6.24 27.31
N SER A 2 1.57 -7.44 27.49
CA SER A 2 2.16 -8.45 28.36
C SER A 2 3.29 -9.17 27.63
N LEU A 3 4.40 -9.47 28.33
CA LEU A 3 5.57 -10.19 27.79
C LEU A 3 5.24 -11.43 26.95
N PRO A 4 4.26 -12.28 27.31
CA PRO A 4 3.89 -13.45 26.52
C PRO A 4 3.26 -13.12 25.15
N ARG A 5 2.57 -11.98 25.02
CA ARG A 5 2.00 -11.55 23.73
C ARG A 5 3.10 -11.07 22.79
N GLN A 6 4.04 -10.29 23.31
CA GLN A 6 5.15 -9.76 22.51
C GLN A 6 6.02 -10.88 21.91
N LEU A 7 6.36 -11.92 22.70
CA LEU A 7 7.11 -13.07 22.20
C LEU A 7 6.35 -13.87 21.14
N ARG A 8 5.03 -13.93 21.25
CA ARG A 8 4.17 -14.59 20.26
C ARG A 8 4.11 -13.80 18.95
N ASP A 9 3.92 -12.49 19.06
CA ASP A 9 3.88 -11.60 17.90
C ASP A 9 5.24 -11.59 17.15
N GLU A 10 6.37 -11.63 17.86
CA GLU A 10 7.71 -11.77 17.27
C GLU A 10 7.89 -13.12 16.55
N SER A 11 7.50 -14.23 17.20
CA SER A 11 7.58 -15.56 16.57
C SER A 11 6.69 -15.68 15.32
N ASP A 12 5.50 -15.10 15.35
CA ASP A 12 4.58 -15.11 14.21
C ASP A 12 5.15 -14.26 13.05
N PHE A 13 5.79 -13.13 13.37
CA PHE A 13 6.46 -12.28 12.38
C PHE A 13 7.66 -12.98 11.74
N ASP A 14 8.48 -13.69 12.52
CA ASP A 14 9.65 -14.42 12.01
C ASP A 14 9.29 -15.53 11.02
N GLN A 15 8.11 -16.13 11.17
CA GLN A 15 7.59 -17.16 10.26
C GLN A 15 6.97 -16.61 8.96
N LEU A 16 6.78 -15.30 8.86
CA LEU A 16 6.26 -14.68 7.64
C LEU A 16 7.22 -14.85 6.46
N PRO A 17 6.71 -15.08 5.25
CA PRO A 17 7.55 -15.11 4.07
C PRO A 17 8.18 -13.74 3.78
N ASP A 18 9.34 -13.76 3.11
CA ASP A 18 10.18 -12.58 2.87
C ASP A 18 9.56 -11.55 1.91
N ASP A 19 8.51 -11.94 1.17
CA ASP A 19 7.76 -11.11 0.25
C ASP A 19 6.71 -10.22 0.95
N ILE A 20 6.48 -10.41 2.27
CA ILE A 20 5.50 -9.63 3.01
C ILE A 20 5.90 -8.15 3.06
N PRO A 21 5.00 -7.23 2.65
CA PRO A 21 5.26 -5.79 2.73
C PRO A 21 5.31 -5.35 4.20
N ILE A 22 6.41 -4.68 4.58
CA ILE A 22 6.60 -4.13 5.94
C ILE A 22 6.44 -2.62 5.98
N SER A 23 6.62 -1.95 4.84
CA SER A 23 6.38 -0.51 4.72
C SER A 23 6.00 -0.15 3.29
N ALA A 24 5.14 0.85 3.15
CA ALA A 24 4.77 1.43 1.87
C ALA A 24 4.62 2.94 1.98
N THR A 25 5.19 3.67 1.03
CA THR A 25 5.16 5.13 0.99
C THR A 25 4.99 5.62 -0.44
N VAL A 26 4.13 6.61 -0.65
CA VAL A 26 3.99 7.31 -1.93
C VAL A 26 5.29 8.08 -2.20
N ALA A 27 5.95 7.73 -3.30
CA ALA A 27 7.18 8.37 -3.77
C ALA A 27 6.88 9.49 -4.76
N ASP A 28 5.84 9.33 -5.60
CA ASP A 28 5.45 10.31 -6.62
C ASP A 28 3.99 10.14 -7.05
N ILE A 29 3.47 11.07 -7.85
CA ILE A 29 2.16 10.97 -8.52
C ILE A 29 2.34 11.17 -10.03
N GLU A 30 1.79 10.22 -10.81
CA GLU A 30 1.74 10.31 -12.26
C GLU A 30 0.36 10.71 -12.78
N GLU A 31 0.33 11.70 -13.67
CA GLU A 31 -0.83 11.97 -14.50
C GLU A 31 -0.86 11.03 -15.71
N LYS A 32 -1.92 10.21 -15.80
CA LYS A 32 -2.16 9.36 -16.97
C LYS A 32 -3.22 10.01 -17.86
N LYS A 33 -2.81 10.30 -19.10
CA LYS A 33 -3.66 10.86 -20.16
C LYS A 33 -4.10 9.72 -21.08
N GLY A 34 -5.35 9.27 -20.93
CA GLY A 34 -6.00 8.34 -21.85
C GLY A 34 -7.35 8.90 -22.30
N PHE A 35 -8.37 8.05 -22.42
CA PHE A 35 -9.76 8.49 -22.64
C PHE A 35 -10.28 9.45 -21.55
N ILE A 36 -9.73 9.31 -20.34
CA ILE A 36 -9.95 10.21 -19.22
C ILE A 36 -8.60 10.53 -18.58
N VAL A 37 -8.44 11.75 -18.08
CA VAL A 37 -7.31 12.13 -17.23
C VAL A 37 -7.53 11.60 -15.82
N TYR A 38 -6.56 10.84 -15.30
CA TYR A 38 -6.55 10.34 -13.92
C TYR A 38 -5.14 10.34 -13.34
N TYR A 39 -5.05 10.35 -12.02
CA TYR A 39 -3.78 10.29 -11.29
C TYR A 39 -3.55 8.89 -10.72
N GLN A 40 -2.31 8.46 -10.76
CA GLN A 40 -1.82 7.20 -10.22
C GLN A 40 -0.69 7.50 -9.24
N PHE A 41 -0.74 6.88 -8.07
CA PHE A 41 0.28 7.01 -7.04
C PHE A 41 1.39 6.00 -7.32
N VAL A 42 2.62 6.49 -7.37
CA VAL A 42 3.84 5.68 -7.39
C VAL A 42 4.18 5.38 -5.94
N ILE A 43 4.12 4.11 -5.56
CA ILE A 43 4.27 3.68 -4.16
C ILE A 43 5.52 2.82 -4.08
N GLU A 44 6.47 3.25 -3.26
CA GLU A 44 7.60 2.44 -2.84
C GLU A 44 7.15 1.44 -1.80
N VAL A 45 7.39 0.16 -2.02
CA VAL A 45 7.13 -0.92 -1.08
C VAL A 45 8.45 -1.55 -0.67
N LYS A 46 8.62 -1.80 0.63
CA LYS A 46 9.72 -2.59 1.18
C LYS A 46 9.17 -3.86 1.81
N THR A 47 9.80 -4.99 1.55
CA THR A 47 9.41 -6.28 2.12
C THR A 47 10.32 -6.68 3.27
N LYS A 48 9.86 -7.66 4.06
CA LYS A 48 10.62 -8.25 5.17
C LYS A 48 12.01 -8.73 4.72
N GLY A 49 12.11 -9.37 3.55
CA GLY A 49 13.37 -9.83 2.97
C GLY A 49 14.31 -8.74 2.48
N GLY A 50 14.01 -7.46 2.71
CA GLY A 50 14.84 -6.32 2.31
C GLY A 50 14.70 -5.92 0.85
N SER A 51 13.81 -6.57 0.09
CA SER A 51 13.51 -6.17 -1.29
C SER A 51 12.75 -4.86 -1.31
N LYS A 52 13.00 -4.05 -2.35
CA LYS A 52 12.35 -2.77 -2.59
C LYS A 52 11.91 -2.70 -4.04
N TYR A 53 10.67 -2.29 -4.27
CA TYR A 53 10.10 -2.14 -5.61
C TYR A 53 9.03 -1.05 -5.63
N PHE A 54 8.66 -0.62 -6.83
CA PHE A 54 7.56 0.32 -7.02
C PHE A 54 6.30 -0.38 -7.54
N ILE A 55 5.16 0.04 -7.00
CA ILE A 55 3.83 -0.31 -7.50
C ILE A 55 3.04 0.95 -7.86
N TYR A 56 2.14 0.82 -8.82
CA TYR A 56 1.38 1.94 -9.34
C TYR A 56 -0.10 1.71 -9.08
N ARG A 57 -0.69 2.50 -8.18
CA ARG A 57 -2.10 2.33 -7.77
C ARG A 57 -2.86 3.62 -7.91
N ARG A 58 -4.11 3.56 -8.38
CA ARG A 58 -5.03 4.70 -8.37
C ARG A 58 -5.95 4.65 -7.16
N TYR A 59 -6.43 5.80 -6.72
CA TYR A 59 -7.26 5.92 -5.52
C TYR A 59 -8.47 4.95 -5.48
N ARG A 60 -9.12 4.65 -6.61
CA ARG A 60 -10.23 3.67 -6.64
C ARG A 60 -9.82 2.26 -6.16
N GLN A 61 -8.55 1.88 -6.35
CA GLN A 61 -8.05 0.57 -5.92
C GLN A 61 -7.90 0.52 -4.40
N PHE A 62 -7.43 1.61 -3.78
CA PHE A 62 -7.45 1.75 -2.32
C PHE A 62 -8.88 1.66 -1.77
N PHE A 63 -9.82 2.33 -2.41
CA PHE A 63 -11.23 2.27 -2.03
C PHE A 63 -11.81 0.86 -2.11
N ALA A 64 -11.53 0.13 -3.20
CA ALA A 64 -11.97 -1.25 -3.37
C ALA A 64 -11.34 -2.21 -2.33
N LEU A 65 -10.05 -2.05 -2.04
CA LEU A 65 -9.36 -2.78 -0.97
C LEU A 65 -10.06 -2.53 0.38
N HIS A 66 -10.26 -1.25 0.73
CA HIS A 66 -10.85 -0.87 2.01
C HIS A 66 -12.26 -1.44 2.18
N GLN A 67 -13.12 -1.32 1.16
CA GLN A 67 -14.47 -1.91 1.20
C GLN A 67 -14.45 -3.43 1.38
N THR A 68 -13.49 -4.11 0.76
CA THR A 68 -13.35 -5.57 0.90
C THR A 68 -12.91 -5.96 2.30
N LEU A 69 -11.99 -5.19 2.90
CA LEU A 69 -11.55 -5.39 4.28
C LEU A 69 -12.68 -5.09 5.27
N GLU A 70 -13.40 -3.98 5.09
CA GLU A 70 -14.57 -3.65 5.90
C GLU A 70 -15.60 -4.78 5.85
N LEU A 71 -15.97 -5.27 4.66
CA LEU A 71 -16.93 -6.37 4.52
C LEU A 71 -16.46 -7.62 5.27
N LYS A 72 -15.19 -8.00 5.14
CA LYS A 72 -14.62 -9.20 5.78
C LYS A 72 -14.58 -9.08 7.31
N PHE A 73 -14.15 -7.94 7.84
CA PHE A 73 -13.92 -7.77 9.27
C PHE A 73 -15.09 -7.13 10.04
N SER A 74 -16.14 -6.67 9.34
CA SER A 74 -17.38 -6.18 9.98
C SER A 74 -18.08 -7.25 10.82
N SER A 75 -17.94 -8.54 10.47
CA SER A 75 -18.50 -9.67 11.21
C SER A 75 -17.58 -10.22 12.31
N GLU A 76 -16.26 -10.23 12.09
CA GLU A 76 -15.31 -10.84 13.04
C GLU A 76 -15.09 -10.02 14.31
N THR A 77 -15.17 -8.68 14.22
CA THR A 77 -14.99 -7.77 15.36
C THR A 77 -16.03 -7.93 16.48
N GLN A 78 -17.14 -8.63 16.22
CA GLN A 78 -18.21 -8.88 17.19
C GLN A 78 -17.97 -10.12 18.08
N THR A 79 -16.96 -10.96 17.78
CA THR A 79 -16.78 -12.28 18.44
C THR A 79 -15.66 -12.33 19.49
N GLY A 80 -15.00 -11.21 19.79
CA GLY A 80 -14.44 -10.98 21.13
C GLY A 80 -13.03 -11.50 21.46
N SER A 81 -12.14 -11.75 20.49
CA SER A 81 -10.75 -12.13 20.83
C SER A 81 -9.65 -11.15 20.37
N TYR A 82 -9.86 -10.40 19.28
CA TYR A 82 -8.87 -9.44 18.77
C TYR A 82 -9.55 -8.14 18.33
N SER A 83 -9.51 -7.11 19.17
CA SER A 83 -9.98 -5.76 18.82
C SER A 83 -8.88 -5.01 18.07
N PHE A 84 -8.90 -5.05 16.73
CA PHE A 84 -8.14 -4.10 15.92
C PHE A 84 -9.09 -3.16 15.19
N THR A 85 -8.63 -1.93 14.95
CA THR A 85 -9.40 -0.92 14.23
C THR A 85 -8.84 -0.81 12.83
N LEU A 86 -9.69 -1.01 11.81
CA LEU A 86 -9.30 -0.75 10.43
C LEU A 86 -8.98 0.74 10.25
N PRO A 87 -7.93 1.09 9.48
CA PRO A 87 -7.62 2.48 9.19
C PRO A 87 -8.73 3.13 8.36
N THR A 88 -9.00 4.40 8.64
CA THR A 88 -9.96 5.18 7.86
C THR A 88 -9.36 5.57 6.51
N LEU A 89 -10.11 5.32 5.43
CA LEU A 89 -9.74 5.82 4.10
C LEU A 89 -10.51 7.13 3.83
N PRO A 90 -9.86 8.16 3.24
CA PRO A 90 -10.54 9.38 2.83
C PRO A 90 -11.73 9.06 1.93
N GLY A 91 -12.79 9.85 1.99
CA GLY A 91 -13.97 9.66 1.14
C GLY A 91 -13.72 10.05 -0.33
N LYS A 92 -14.69 9.68 -1.19
CA LYS A 92 -14.70 10.14 -2.58
C LYS A 92 -14.92 11.66 -2.62
N VAL A 93 -14.00 12.36 -3.27
CA VAL A 93 -14.12 13.81 -3.54
C VAL A 93 -14.76 13.99 -4.91
N PHE A 94 -15.88 14.70 -4.97
CA PHE A 94 -16.66 14.89 -6.20
C PHE A 94 -16.42 16.26 -6.88
N MET A 95 -15.72 17.18 -6.22
CA MET A 95 -15.50 18.55 -6.69
C MET A 95 -14.04 18.98 -6.44
N GLY A 96 -13.44 19.71 -7.39
CA GLY A 96 -12.07 20.22 -7.29
C GLY A 96 -11.15 19.79 -8.44
N LYS A 97 -9.95 20.37 -8.51
CA LYS A 97 -8.95 19.99 -9.52
C LYS A 97 -8.36 18.63 -9.17
N LYS A 98 -8.35 17.72 -10.15
CA LYS A 98 -7.90 16.33 -9.95
C LYS A 98 -6.46 16.22 -9.42
N GLN A 99 -5.58 17.15 -9.83
CA GLN A 99 -4.20 17.20 -9.36
C GLN A 99 -4.12 17.54 -7.86
N GLU A 100 -4.72 18.66 -7.46
CA GLU A 100 -4.75 19.11 -6.07
C GLU A 100 -5.38 18.05 -5.16
N ILE A 101 -6.43 17.36 -5.64
CA ILE A 101 -7.04 16.23 -4.93
C ILE A 101 -6.04 15.07 -4.75
N ALA A 102 -5.21 14.78 -5.75
CA ALA A 102 -4.21 13.72 -5.67
C ALA A 102 -3.09 14.09 -4.70
N GLU A 103 -2.58 15.32 -4.77
CA GLU A 103 -1.53 15.84 -3.88
C GLU A 103 -1.98 15.85 -2.42
N ASN A 104 -3.19 16.34 -2.14
CA ASN A 104 -3.76 16.36 -0.78
C ASN A 104 -3.95 14.95 -0.20
N ARG A 105 -4.11 13.93 -1.05
CA ARG A 105 -4.27 12.53 -0.63
C ARG A 105 -2.96 11.84 -0.29
N ILE A 106 -1.78 12.38 -0.66
CA ILE A 106 -0.49 11.77 -0.35
C ILE A 106 -0.34 11.47 1.16
N PRO A 107 -0.48 12.47 2.07
CA PRO A 107 -0.30 12.22 3.50
C PRO A 107 -1.34 11.23 4.05
N GLU A 108 -2.58 11.31 3.56
CA GLU A 108 -3.66 10.43 3.98
C GLU A 108 -3.42 8.97 3.57
N LEU A 109 -2.99 8.74 2.32
CA LEU A 109 -2.66 7.41 1.81
C LEU A 109 -1.42 6.83 2.48
N ASN A 110 -0.41 7.64 2.75
CA ASN A 110 0.75 7.22 3.54
C ASN A 110 0.35 6.77 4.93
N ASN A 111 -0.50 7.54 5.62
CA ASN A 111 -1.00 7.15 6.94
C ASN A 111 -1.86 5.89 6.88
N TYR A 112 -2.72 5.77 5.87
CA TYR A 112 -3.55 4.58 5.64
C TYR A 112 -2.69 3.33 5.45
N MET A 113 -1.71 3.36 4.53
CA MET A 113 -0.83 2.22 4.27
C MET A 113 0.01 1.86 5.49
N LYS A 114 0.58 2.87 6.18
CA LYS A 114 1.34 2.64 7.42
C LYS A 114 0.49 1.93 8.47
N THR A 115 -0.72 2.41 8.70
CA THR A 115 -1.62 1.82 9.71
C THR A 115 -2.08 0.43 9.29
N LEU A 116 -2.35 0.21 8.00
CA LEU A 116 -2.75 -1.08 7.44
C LEU A 116 -1.64 -2.13 7.60
N LEU A 117 -0.38 -1.76 7.33
CA LEU A 117 0.78 -2.65 7.48
C LEU A 117 1.21 -2.89 8.93
N CYS A 118 0.68 -2.11 9.89
CA CYS A 118 0.82 -2.34 11.32
C CYS A 118 -0.31 -3.19 11.92
N LEU A 119 -1.26 -3.67 11.10
CA LEU A 119 -2.31 -4.58 11.56
C LEU A 119 -1.74 -5.97 11.89
N PRO A 120 -2.47 -6.79 12.68
CA PRO A 120 -2.04 -8.13 13.01
C PRO A 120 -1.70 -8.98 11.78
N THR A 121 -0.76 -9.91 11.94
CA THR A 121 -0.22 -10.76 10.87
C THR A 121 -1.29 -11.47 10.05
N TYR A 122 -2.37 -11.95 10.67
CA TYR A 122 -3.47 -12.61 9.95
C TYR A 122 -4.18 -11.67 8.96
N VAL A 123 -4.24 -10.36 9.23
CA VAL A 123 -4.77 -9.36 8.29
C VAL A 123 -3.79 -9.12 7.15
N LEU A 124 -2.49 -9.08 7.43
CA LEU A 124 -1.45 -8.90 6.40
C LEU A 124 -1.37 -10.11 5.46
N LEU A 125 -1.70 -11.30 5.95
CA LEU A 125 -1.72 -12.55 5.18
C LEU A 125 -2.95 -12.70 4.27
N GLU A 126 -3.96 -11.85 4.42
CA GLU A 126 -5.12 -11.85 3.54
C GLU A 126 -4.73 -11.59 2.07
N ASP A 127 -5.24 -12.43 1.16
CA ASP A 127 -4.92 -12.35 -0.27
C ASP A 127 -5.18 -10.97 -0.86
N VAL A 128 -6.23 -10.28 -0.40
CA VAL A 128 -6.59 -8.95 -0.89
C VAL A 128 -5.55 -7.90 -0.52
N VAL A 129 -4.92 -8.02 0.66
CA VAL A 129 -3.83 -7.13 1.11
C VAL A 129 -2.55 -7.47 0.36
N ARG A 130 -2.20 -8.76 0.31
CA ARG A 130 -0.99 -9.24 -0.39
C ARG A 130 -1.00 -8.84 -1.86
N MET A 131 -2.09 -9.12 -2.57
CA MET A 131 -2.24 -8.77 -3.99
C MET A 131 -2.23 -7.26 -4.24
N PHE A 132 -2.70 -6.45 -3.27
CA PHE A 132 -2.66 -5.01 -3.41
C PHE A 132 -1.23 -4.47 -3.44
N PHE A 133 -0.37 -4.96 -2.53
CA PHE A 133 1.03 -4.54 -2.41
C PHE A 133 1.99 -5.30 -3.33
N TYR A 134 1.60 -6.44 -3.88
CA TYR A 134 2.41 -7.22 -4.81
C TYR A 134 2.77 -6.44 -6.08
N GLN A 135 4.00 -6.57 -6.55
CA GLN A 135 4.43 -5.98 -7.83
C GLN A 135 3.85 -6.79 -9.00
N SER A 136 2.87 -6.24 -9.70
CA SER A 136 2.32 -6.88 -10.89
C SER A 136 3.28 -6.77 -12.08
N GLU A 137 3.11 -7.62 -13.10
CA GLU A 137 3.91 -7.50 -14.34
C GLU A 137 3.82 -6.11 -14.99
N LEU A 138 2.67 -5.43 -14.85
CA LEU A 138 2.48 -4.09 -15.37
C LEU A 138 3.31 -3.07 -14.59
N ASP A 139 3.44 -3.25 -13.28
CA ASP A 139 4.26 -2.41 -12.43
C ASP A 139 5.75 -2.57 -12.81
N SER A 140 6.24 -3.80 -12.94
CA SER A 140 7.62 -4.07 -13.35
C SER A 140 7.92 -3.52 -14.75
N LYS A 141 6.98 -3.63 -15.70
CA LYS A 141 7.13 -3.05 -17.05
C LYS A 141 7.17 -1.52 -17.01
N GLN A 142 6.42 -0.88 -16.11
CA GLN A 142 6.39 0.57 -15.97
C GLN A 142 7.66 1.10 -15.30
N GLU A 143 8.15 0.44 -14.25
CA GLU A 143 9.41 0.77 -13.57
C GLU A 143 10.60 0.72 -14.55
N ASN A 144 10.73 -0.38 -15.31
CA ASN A 144 11.77 -0.52 -16.33
C ASN A 144 11.74 0.59 -17.39
N ARG A 145 10.55 1.08 -17.75
CA ARG A 145 10.42 2.19 -18.70
C ARG A 145 10.90 3.51 -18.09
N GLN A 146 10.67 3.72 -16.79
CA GLN A 146 11.12 4.93 -16.10
C GLN A 146 12.64 4.97 -15.99
N ASP A 147 13.28 3.85 -15.67
CA ASP A 147 14.75 3.78 -15.58
C ASP A 147 15.43 4.06 -16.93
N GLN A 148 14.85 3.63 -18.05
CA GLN A 148 15.37 3.93 -19.38
C GLN A 148 15.23 5.42 -19.78
N THR A 149 14.27 6.14 -19.18
CA THR A 149 14.05 7.56 -19.46
C THR A 149 14.83 8.50 -18.54
N ARG A 150 15.48 7.99 -17.48
CA ARG A 150 16.40 8.80 -16.67
C ARG A 150 17.69 9.03 -17.46
N PRO A 151 18.08 10.28 -17.78
CA PRO A 151 19.33 10.51 -18.49
C PRO A 151 20.47 9.97 -17.63
N THR A 152 21.22 9.01 -18.18
CA THR A 152 22.48 8.56 -17.62
C THR A 152 23.38 9.78 -17.53
N VAL A 153 23.52 10.35 -16.33
CA VAL A 153 24.54 11.36 -16.06
C VAL A 153 25.85 10.59 -16.07
N PHE A 154 26.50 10.57 -17.22
CA PHE A 154 27.88 10.09 -17.32
C PHE A 154 28.74 10.96 -16.40
N PRO A 155 29.53 10.37 -15.49
CA PRO A 155 30.50 11.14 -14.74
C PRO A 155 31.51 11.68 -15.74
N GLN A 156 31.61 13.01 -15.85
CA GLN A 156 32.70 13.64 -16.58
C GLN A 156 33.99 13.34 -15.81
N SER A 157 34.88 12.60 -16.48
CA SER A 157 36.26 12.31 -16.08
C SER A 157 37.15 13.53 -16.19
#